data_AF-A0A091G040-F1
#
_entry.id   AF-A0A091G040-F1
#
_cell.length_a   1.000
_cell.length_b   1.000
_cell.length_c   1.000
_cell.angle_alpha   90.00
_cell.angle_beta   90.00
_cell.angle_gamma   90.00
#
_symmetry.space_group_name_H-M   'P 1'
#
loop_
_entity.id
_entity.type
_entity.pdbx_description
1 polymer ?
#
loop_
_entity_poly.entity_id
_entity_poly.type
_entity_poly.pdbx_seq_one_letter_code
_entity_poly.pdbx_strand_id
1 'polypeptide(L)'
;HCNFEFDLCGWKQDENDDFDWNLRTSSTSKMGTAPATDHTLQEPSGHYIFIKTTFHQLPGQIARISSPVLSRRNKNCKVCGGVILPGMKISFYYHMYGAHIGSLVVYQRTKANHEKILLNLTGNQGNFWQRKALILAGDGDEDFQVVFEGVAGHGPKDGIALDDLTFSREC
;
A
#
# COMPACT_ATOMS: atom_id res chain seq x y z
N HIS A 1 -1.44 0.24 -12.73
CA HIS A 1 -1.82 -0.98 -12.01
C HIS A 1 -0.54 -1.68 -11.58
N CYS A 2 -0.50 -2.19 -10.36
CA CYS A 2 0.62 -2.93 -9.79
C CYS A 2 0.09 -4.05 -8.91
N ASN A 3 0.37 -5.29 -9.30
CA ASN A 3 -0.04 -6.52 -8.63
C ASN A 3 1.16 -7.29 -8.05
N PHE A 4 2.35 -6.67 -8.02
CA PHE A 4 3.56 -7.20 -7.39
C PHE A 4 4.13 -8.53 -7.89
N GLU A 5 3.59 -9.11 -8.97
CA GLU A 5 4.00 -10.44 -9.45
C GLU A 5 5.44 -10.54 -9.97
N PHE A 6 6.04 -9.40 -10.35
CA PHE A 6 7.39 -9.36 -10.91
C PHE A 6 8.29 -8.37 -10.19
N ASP A 7 7.75 -7.21 -9.79
CA ASP A 7 8.48 -6.12 -9.16
C ASP A 7 7.53 -5.19 -8.39
N LEU A 8 8.08 -4.09 -7.87
CA LEU A 8 7.28 -3.02 -7.24
C LEU A 8 6.63 -2.07 -8.25
N CYS A 9 6.64 -2.36 -9.56
CA CYS A 9 6.02 -1.56 -10.63
C CYS A 9 6.40 -0.06 -10.63
N GLY A 10 7.58 0.27 -10.09
CA GLY A 10 8.07 1.65 -9.93
C GLY A 10 7.64 2.34 -8.62
N TRP A 11 6.88 1.68 -7.75
CA TRP A 11 6.74 2.09 -6.36
C TRP A 11 8.10 2.06 -5.67
N LYS A 12 8.33 3.03 -4.77
CA LYS A 12 9.61 3.24 -4.10
C LYS A 12 9.42 3.21 -2.59
N GLN A 13 10.28 2.48 -1.91
CA GLN A 13 10.39 2.52 -0.46
C GLN A 13 10.97 3.86 -0.03
N ASP A 14 10.50 4.42 1.08
CA ASP A 14 11.16 5.58 1.69
C ASP A 14 12.41 5.09 2.43
N GLU A 15 13.55 5.78 2.30
CA GLU A 15 14.82 5.38 2.95
C GLU A 15 14.99 5.97 4.36
N ASN A 16 14.07 6.84 4.78
CA ASN A 16 14.11 7.59 6.04
C ASN A 16 13.03 7.13 7.04
N ASP A 17 12.50 5.93 6.87
CA ASP A 17 11.57 5.30 7.81
C ASP A 17 12.29 4.26 8.69
N ASP A 18 11.53 3.49 9.48
CA ASP A 18 12.12 2.51 10.41
C ASP A 18 12.44 1.17 9.74
N PHE A 19 11.67 0.79 8.72
CA PHE A 19 11.82 -0.47 7.99
C PHE A 19 10.98 -0.49 6.70
N ASP A 20 11.18 -1.55 5.91
CA ASP A 20 10.59 -1.69 4.57
C ASP A 20 9.32 -2.57 4.50
N TRP A 21 8.41 -2.22 3.58
CA TRP A 21 7.48 -3.19 2.98
C TRP A 21 8.25 -4.29 2.25
N ASN A 22 7.96 -5.54 2.57
CA ASN A 22 8.66 -6.68 1.98
C ASN A 22 7.82 -7.28 0.85
N LEU A 23 8.44 -7.57 -0.30
CA LEU A 23 7.80 -8.35 -1.37
C LEU A 23 7.82 -9.83 -1.00
N ARG A 24 6.67 -10.51 -1.06
CA ARG A 24 6.56 -11.90 -0.62
C ARG A 24 5.73 -12.76 -1.56
N THR A 25 6.12 -14.02 -1.68
CA THR A 25 5.29 -15.10 -2.21
C THR A 25 4.40 -15.71 -1.12
N SER A 26 3.15 -15.97 -1.46
CA SER A 26 2.13 -16.52 -0.55
C SER A 26 2.50 -17.89 0.06
N SER A 27 3.29 -18.70 -0.65
CA SER A 27 3.71 -20.07 -0.29
C SER A 27 4.65 -20.16 0.92
N THR A 28 5.21 -19.03 1.35
CA THR A 28 6.05 -18.96 2.54
C THR A 28 5.23 -18.73 3.83
N SER A 29 3.90 -18.73 3.77
CA SER A 29 2.98 -18.51 4.91
C SER A 29 2.81 -19.74 5.83
N LYS A 30 3.84 -20.58 6.00
CA LYS A 30 3.73 -21.77 6.87
C LYS A 30 3.50 -21.46 8.36
N MET A 31 3.60 -20.20 8.80
CA MET A 31 3.24 -19.75 10.16
C MET A 31 2.89 -18.25 10.23
N GLY A 32 1.69 -17.90 10.71
CA GLY A 32 1.32 -16.52 11.10
C GLY A 32 -0.11 -16.11 10.75
N THR A 33 -0.44 -14.83 10.95
CA THR A 33 -1.74 -14.21 10.57
C THR A 33 -1.74 -13.58 9.18
N ALA A 34 -0.64 -13.72 8.43
CA ALA A 34 -0.53 -13.31 7.04
C ALA A 34 -1.54 -14.08 6.16
N PRO A 35 -2.06 -13.47 5.09
CA PRO A 35 -3.03 -14.13 4.21
C PRO A 35 -2.42 -15.39 3.57
N ALA A 36 -3.25 -16.44 3.50
CA ALA A 36 -2.85 -17.76 3.00
C ALA A 36 -2.57 -17.76 1.48
N THR A 37 -3.18 -16.83 0.75
CA THR A 37 -3.07 -16.65 -0.70
C THR A 37 -2.99 -15.17 -1.02
N ASP A 38 -2.39 -14.84 -2.16
CA ASP A 38 -2.45 -13.51 -2.74
C ASP A 38 -3.88 -13.19 -3.18
N HIS A 39 -4.17 -11.92 -3.46
CA HIS A 39 -5.49 -11.54 -3.94
C HIS A 39 -5.62 -11.81 -5.45
N THR A 40 -4.55 -11.54 -6.21
CA THR A 40 -4.54 -11.55 -7.68
C THR A 40 -4.78 -12.94 -8.27
N LEU A 41 -3.99 -13.94 -7.85
CA LEU A 41 -4.03 -15.30 -8.37
C LEU A 41 -4.86 -16.23 -7.49
N GLN A 42 -5.11 -15.85 -6.23
CA GLN A 42 -5.71 -16.72 -5.20
C GLN A 42 -4.93 -18.03 -5.04
N GLU A 43 -3.64 -18.01 -5.35
CA GLU A 43 -2.77 -19.18 -5.39
C GLU A 43 -1.58 -18.95 -4.45
N PRO A 44 -1.00 -20.00 -3.86
CA PRO A 44 0.19 -19.87 -3.02
C PRO A 44 1.41 -19.28 -3.77
N SER A 45 1.40 -19.23 -5.10
CA SER A 45 2.50 -18.67 -5.88
C SER A 45 2.47 -17.15 -6.03
N GLY A 46 1.33 -16.50 -5.82
CA GLY A 46 1.22 -15.07 -6.10
C GLY A 46 1.83 -14.17 -5.04
N HIS A 47 2.00 -12.91 -5.42
CA HIS A 47 2.83 -11.95 -4.70
C HIS A 47 2.02 -10.81 -4.12
N TYR A 48 2.43 -10.36 -2.95
CA TYR A 48 1.92 -9.13 -2.34
C TYR A 48 3.03 -8.46 -1.52
N ILE A 49 2.86 -7.19 -1.22
CA ILE A 49 3.74 -6.52 -0.25
C ILE A 49 3.14 -6.65 1.15
N PHE A 50 4.00 -6.82 2.14
CA PHE A 50 3.57 -6.93 3.52
C PHE A 50 4.57 -6.31 4.49
N ILE A 51 4.04 -5.84 5.59
CA ILE A 51 4.81 -5.61 6.80
C ILE A 51 4.48 -6.71 7.79
N LYS A 52 5.50 -7.34 8.38
CA LYS A 52 5.32 -8.34 9.43
C LYS A 52 6.06 -7.88 10.65
N THR A 53 5.30 -7.72 11.73
CA THR A 53 5.84 -7.47 13.05
C THR A 53 6.67 -8.68 13.47
N THR A 54 8.00 -8.51 13.43
CA THR A 54 8.97 -9.49 13.94
C THR A 54 9.41 -9.09 15.34
N PHE A 55 10.08 -9.99 16.06
CA PHE A 55 10.65 -9.67 17.38
C PHE A 55 11.63 -8.49 17.38
N HIS A 56 12.17 -8.12 16.20
CA HIS A 56 13.06 -6.96 16.05
C HIS A 56 12.32 -5.65 15.80
N GLN A 57 11.05 -5.71 15.42
CA GLN A 57 10.26 -4.50 15.17
C GLN A 57 9.55 -4.07 16.44
N LEU A 58 9.76 -2.82 16.81
CA LEU A 58 9.10 -2.20 17.95
C LEU A 58 7.71 -1.68 17.53
N PRO A 59 6.71 -1.78 18.41
CA PRO A 59 5.41 -1.19 18.16
C PRO A 59 5.53 0.31 17.86
N GLY A 60 4.81 0.78 16.84
CA GLY A 60 4.84 2.18 16.41
C GLY A 60 5.89 2.50 15.34
N GLN A 61 6.80 1.57 15.02
CA GLN A 61 7.69 1.74 13.87
C GLN A 61 6.91 1.79 12.56
N ILE A 62 7.42 2.55 11.59
CA ILE A 62 6.74 2.79 10.31
C ILE A 62 7.52 2.27 9.11
N ALA A 63 6.77 1.84 8.10
CA ALA A 63 7.25 1.54 6.75
C ALA A 63 6.42 2.28 5.72
N ARG A 64 7.07 3.00 4.80
CA ARG A 64 6.43 3.82 3.78
C ARG A 64 6.85 3.35 2.39
N ILE A 65 5.84 3.17 1.53
CA ILE A 65 6.05 2.97 0.09
C ILE A 65 5.26 4.03 -0.67
N SER A 66 5.92 4.69 -1.63
CA SER A 66 5.36 5.79 -2.41
C SER A 66 5.22 5.42 -3.89
N SER A 67 4.16 5.93 -4.51
CA SER A 67 3.94 5.76 -5.95
C SER A 67 4.98 6.57 -6.73
N PRO A 68 5.18 6.29 -8.03
CA PRO A 68 5.76 7.28 -8.93
C PRO A 68 5.03 8.62 -8.83
N VAL A 69 5.74 9.71 -9.15
CA VAL A 69 5.16 11.05 -9.19
C VAL A 69 4.05 11.11 -10.23
N LEU A 70 2.86 11.43 -9.76
CA LEU A 70 1.65 11.66 -10.53
C LEU A 70 1.62 13.14 -10.92
N SER A 71 1.96 13.41 -12.18
CA SER A 71 1.96 14.77 -12.72
C SER A 71 0.84 14.93 -13.74
N ARG A 72 0.08 16.01 -13.62
CA ARG A 72 -0.98 16.37 -14.57
C ARG A 72 -0.42 16.70 -15.96
N ARG A 73 0.84 17.17 -16.03
CA ARG A 73 1.52 17.56 -17.27
C ARG A 73 2.30 16.40 -17.92
N ASN A 74 2.55 15.32 -17.18
CA ASN A 74 3.38 14.22 -17.66
C ASN A 74 2.57 13.16 -18.43
N LYS A 75 2.56 13.29 -19.76
CA LYS A 75 1.96 12.31 -20.70
C LYS A 75 2.56 10.90 -20.62
N ASN A 76 3.73 10.73 -19.99
CA ASN A 76 4.44 9.47 -19.89
C ASN A 76 4.22 8.72 -18.56
N CYS A 77 3.26 9.16 -17.73
CA CYS A 77 2.88 8.42 -16.53
C CYS A 77 2.26 7.06 -16.89
N LYS A 78 3.09 6.00 -16.97
CA LYS A 78 2.64 4.62 -17.25
C LYS A 78 1.65 4.11 -16.21
N VAL A 79 1.77 4.58 -14.97
CA VAL A 79 0.92 4.16 -13.84
C VAL A 79 -0.50 4.76 -13.92
N CYS A 80 -0.64 5.95 -14.51
CA CYS A 80 -1.90 6.70 -14.58
C CYS A 80 -2.41 6.92 -16.02
N GLY A 81 -1.85 6.22 -17.01
CA GLY A 81 -2.25 6.37 -18.43
C GLY A 81 -1.98 7.75 -19.01
N GLY A 82 -1.03 8.51 -18.45
CA GLY A 82 -0.53 9.77 -18.99
C GLY A 82 -1.27 11.06 -18.60
N VAL A 83 -2.41 11.04 -17.90
CA VAL A 83 -3.07 12.29 -17.43
C VAL A 83 -3.85 12.06 -16.13
N ILE A 84 -3.57 12.89 -15.11
CA ILE A 84 -4.39 13.02 -13.89
C ILE A 84 -5.63 13.85 -14.23
N LEU A 85 -6.81 13.28 -14.03
CA LEU A 85 -8.10 13.94 -14.27
C LEU A 85 -8.90 14.12 -12.98
N PRO A 86 -9.85 15.07 -12.95
CA PRO A 86 -10.86 15.12 -11.89
C PRO A 86 -11.53 13.75 -11.71
N GLY A 87 -11.74 13.33 -10.46
CA GLY A 87 -12.34 12.02 -10.16
C GLY A 87 -11.37 10.83 -10.29
N MET A 88 -10.06 11.08 -10.42
CA MET A 88 -9.08 10.00 -10.35
C MET A 88 -9.09 9.33 -8.97
N LYS A 89 -9.01 8.00 -8.97
CA LYS A 89 -9.02 7.17 -7.78
C LYS A 89 -7.82 6.26 -7.74
N ILE A 90 -7.39 5.95 -6.53
CA ILE A 90 -6.56 4.77 -6.27
C ILE A 90 -7.43 3.70 -5.60
N SER A 91 -7.44 2.49 -6.16
CA SER A 91 -8.00 1.31 -5.52
C SER A 91 -6.93 0.29 -5.24
N PHE A 92 -7.08 -0.43 -4.14
CA PHE A 92 -6.14 -1.44 -3.68
C PHE A 92 -6.87 -2.47 -2.82
N TYR A 93 -6.23 -3.62 -2.66
CA TYR A 93 -6.66 -4.64 -1.71
C TYR A 93 -5.74 -4.63 -0.50
N TYR A 94 -6.33 -4.87 0.67
CA TYR A 94 -5.60 -4.95 1.93
C TYR A 94 -6.08 -6.13 2.76
N HIS A 95 -5.19 -6.67 3.59
CA HIS A 95 -5.52 -7.68 4.60
C HIS A 95 -4.86 -7.27 5.92
N MET A 96 -5.67 -7.22 6.98
CA MET A 96 -5.29 -6.77 8.31
C MET A 96 -6.00 -7.64 9.35
N TYR A 97 -5.35 -8.70 9.81
CA TYR A 97 -5.93 -9.67 10.74
C TYR A 97 -4.96 -10.03 11.86
N GLY A 98 -5.43 -9.94 13.11
CA GLY A 98 -4.63 -10.20 14.30
C GLY A 98 -5.10 -9.36 15.48
N ALA A 99 -4.76 -9.79 16.70
CA ALA A 99 -5.19 -9.12 17.92
C ALA A 99 -4.46 -7.78 18.16
N HIS A 100 -3.25 -7.64 17.62
CA HIS A 100 -2.40 -6.50 17.87
C HIS A 100 -1.89 -5.88 16.56
N ILE A 101 -2.74 -5.88 15.53
CA ILE A 101 -2.45 -5.22 14.26
C ILE A 101 -2.29 -3.72 14.51
N GLY A 102 -1.27 -3.13 13.88
CA GLY A 102 -1.05 -1.69 13.93
C GLY A 102 -2.02 -0.94 13.01
N SER A 103 -1.50 0.00 12.22
CA SER A 103 -2.32 0.86 11.37
C SER A 103 -1.83 0.90 9.93
N LEU A 104 -2.78 1.07 9.01
CA LEU A 104 -2.51 1.42 7.62
C LEU A 104 -3.02 2.84 7.38
N VAL A 105 -2.10 3.74 7.06
CA VAL A 105 -2.43 5.14 6.72
C VAL A 105 -2.05 5.39 5.26
N VAL A 106 -2.95 6.03 4.51
CA VAL A 106 -2.72 6.39 3.11
C VAL A 106 -2.71 7.89 2.99
N TYR A 107 -1.64 8.43 2.42
CA TYR A 107 -1.46 9.86 2.22
C TYR A 107 -1.43 10.23 0.73
N GLN A 108 -1.87 11.43 0.43
CA GLN A 108 -1.49 12.16 -0.76
C GLN A 108 -0.38 13.15 -0.38
N ARG A 109 0.82 12.98 -0.95
CA ARG A 109 2.01 13.81 -0.67
C ARG A 109 2.32 14.69 -1.87
N THR A 110 2.36 16.01 -1.71
CA THR A 110 2.78 16.93 -2.78
C THR A 110 4.31 16.99 -2.90
N LYS A 111 4.83 17.58 -3.98
CA LYS A 111 6.28 17.84 -4.13
C LYS A 111 6.86 18.72 -3.02
N ALA A 112 6.05 19.57 -2.40
CA ALA A 112 6.43 20.38 -1.24
C ALA A 112 6.42 19.59 0.08
N ASN A 113 6.21 18.26 0.04
CA ASN A 113 6.07 17.37 1.19
C ASN A 113 4.87 17.69 2.09
N HIS A 114 3.84 18.36 1.57
CA HIS A 114 2.56 18.44 2.27
C HIS A 114 1.81 17.13 2.14
N GLU A 115 1.44 16.52 3.28
CA GLU A 115 0.73 15.25 3.34
C GLU A 115 -0.73 15.46 3.76
N LYS A 116 -1.65 14.93 2.94
CA LYS A 116 -3.08 14.86 3.25
C LYS A 116 -3.48 13.42 3.48
N ILE A 117 -4.06 13.13 4.65
CA ILE A 117 -4.57 11.79 4.95
C ILE A 117 -5.80 11.51 4.07
N LEU A 118 -5.75 10.41 3.33
CA LEU A 118 -6.87 9.87 2.54
C LEU A 118 -7.59 8.74 3.26
N LEU A 119 -6.86 7.96 4.06
CA LEU A 119 -7.38 6.82 4.81
C LEU A 119 -6.54 6.57 6.06
N ASN A 120 -7.18 6.15 7.15
CA ASN A 120 -6.53 5.60 8.33
C ASN A 120 -7.34 4.39 8.83
N LEU A 121 -6.75 3.20 8.78
CA LEU A 121 -7.32 1.96 9.31
C LEU A 121 -6.44 1.46 10.44
N THR A 122 -7.04 1.07 11.57
CA THR A 122 -6.31 0.58 12.74
C THR A 122 -6.89 -0.73 13.23
N GLY A 123 -6.02 -1.64 13.66
CA GLY A 123 -6.43 -2.91 14.27
C GLY A 123 -7.01 -3.91 13.28
N ASN A 124 -7.67 -4.93 13.82
CA ASN A 124 -8.24 -6.02 13.04
C ASN A 124 -9.35 -5.54 12.12
N GLN A 125 -9.23 -5.82 10.83
CA GLN A 125 -10.24 -5.54 9.81
C GLN A 125 -10.96 -6.81 9.32
N GLY A 126 -10.46 -8.00 9.67
CA GLY A 126 -11.04 -9.30 9.30
C GLY A 126 -10.05 -10.17 8.53
N ASN A 127 -10.24 -11.49 8.60
CA ASN A 127 -9.37 -12.47 7.95
C ASN A 127 -9.76 -12.72 6.49
N PHE A 128 -9.80 -11.67 5.68
CA PHE A 128 -10.07 -11.73 4.25
C PHE A 128 -9.58 -10.45 3.56
N TRP A 129 -9.24 -10.57 2.28
CA TRP A 129 -8.87 -9.42 1.46
C TRP A 129 -10.05 -8.46 1.31
N GLN A 130 -9.79 -7.18 1.54
CA GLN A 130 -10.77 -6.11 1.42
C GLN A 130 -10.32 -5.08 0.41
N ARG A 131 -11.28 -4.54 -0.35
CA ARG A 131 -11.01 -3.52 -1.36
C ARG A 131 -11.30 -2.13 -0.82
N LYS A 132 -10.40 -1.17 -1.05
CA LYS A 132 -10.68 0.26 -0.90
C LYS A 132 -10.51 0.97 -2.23
N ALA A 133 -11.26 2.07 -2.39
CA ALA A 133 -11.10 3.02 -3.48
C ALA A 133 -11.16 4.42 -2.87
N LEU A 134 -10.08 5.19 -3.03
CA LEU A 134 -9.92 6.53 -2.48
C LEU A 134 -9.89 7.54 -3.62
N ILE A 135 -10.65 8.62 -3.48
CA ILE A 135 -10.63 9.74 -4.43
C ILE A 135 -9.36 10.56 -4.15
N LEU A 136 -8.58 10.76 -5.20
CA LEU A 136 -7.39 11.61 -5.15
C LEU A 136 -7.82 13.04 -5.37
N ALA A 137 -7.35 13.93 -4.51
CA ALA A 137 -7.64 15.34 -4.66
C ALA A 137 -6.79 15.88 -5.81
N GLY A 138 -7.42 16.51 -6.79
CA GLY A 138 -6.70 17.39 -7.70
C GLY A 138 -6.37 18.68 -6.97
N ASP A 139 -5.41 18.64 -6.04
CA ASP A 139 -4.97 19.81 -5.26
C ASP A 139 -4.14 20.75 -6.18
N GLY A 140 -4.79 21.27 -7.23
CA GLY A 140 -4.22 22.22 -8.18
C GLY A 140 -3.46 21.60 -9.35
N ASP A 141 -2.43 22.33 -9.79
CA ASP A 141 -1.52 21.98 -10.90
C ASP A 141 -0.24 21.31 -10.37
N GLU A 142 -0.21 20.97 -9.08
CA GLU A 142 0.95 20.38 -8.41
C GLU A 142 1.01 18.87 -8.60
N ASP A 143 2.24 18.40 -8.78
CA ASP A 143 2.55 16.98 -8.84
C ASP A 143 2.50 16.38 -7.42
N PHE A 144 1.99 15.16 -7.32
CA PHE A 144 1.84 14.46 -6.04
C PHE A 144 2.18 12.98 -6.15
N GLN A 145 2.28 12.30 -5.01
CA GLN A 145 2.43 10.86 -4.87
C GLN A 145 1.36 10.34 -3.92
N VAL A 146 1.02 9.04 -4.05
CA VAL A 146 0.29 8.32 -3.01
C VAL A 146 1.30 7.55 -2.17
N VAL A 147 1.18 7.66 -0.85
CA VAL A 147 2.07 6.99 0.11
C VAL A 147 1.26 6.06 0.98
N PHE A 148 1.69 4.80 1.07
CA PHE A 148 1.14 3.81 1.99
C PHE A 148 2.09 3.66 3.16
N GLU A 149 1.62 4.01 4.35
CA GLU A 149 2.35 3.87 5.61
C GLU A 149 1.75 2.71 6.42
N GLY A 150 2.58 1.71 6.69
CA GLY A 150 2.26 0.63 7.60
C GLY A 150 2.92 0.90 8.96
N VAL A 151 2.11 0.97 10.01
CA VAL A 151 2.57 1.12 11.39
C VAL A 151 2.59 -0.27 12.04
N ALA A 152 3.74 -0.67 12.58
CA ALA A 152 3.90 -1.94 13.28
C ALA A 152 3.08 -1.96 14.58
N GLY A 153 2.37 -3.07 14.80
CA GLY A 153 1.60 -3.30 16.02
C GLY A 153 2.41 -3.97 17.13
N HIS A 154 1.74 -4.48 18.16
CA HIS A 154 2.39 -5.10 19.32
C HIS A 154 2.58 -6.62 19.20
N GLY A 155 1.91 -7.28 18.25
CA GLY A 155 1.81 -8.74 18.19
C GLY A 155 2.90 -9.36 17.32
N PRO A 156 3.70 -10.32 17.83
CA PRO A 156 4.62 -11.07 16.98
C PRO A 156 3.80 -11.87 15.96
N LYS A 157 4.15 -11.76 14.67
CA LYS A 157 3.51 -12.42 13.52
C LYS A 157 2.24 -11.76 12.98
N ASP A 158 1.79 -10.65 13.58
CA ASP A 158 0.75 -9.79 13.00
C ASP A 158 1.33 -8.96 11.85
N GLY A 159 0.53 -8.70 10.82
CA GLY A 159 1.01 -8.02 9.63
C GLY A 159 -0.08 -7.39 8.79
N ILE A 160 0.31 -6.41 8.01
CA ILE A 160 -0.54 -5.69 7.06
C ILE A 160 -0.05 -6.07 5.67
N ALA A 161 -0.95 -6.54 4.82
CA ALA A 161 -0.64 -6.87 3.42
C ALA A 161 -1.40 -5.95 2.47
N LEU A 162 -0.78 -5.62 1.34
CA LEU A 162 -1.35 -4.83 0.25
C LEU A 162 -1.12 -5.53 -1.08
N ASP A 163 -2.11 -5.43 -1.95
CA ASP A 163 -2.06 -5.99 -3.30
C ASP A 163 -2.88 -5.14 -4.29
N ASP A 164 -2.67 -5.35 -5.59
CA ASP A 164 -3.53 -4.84 -6.68
C ASP A 164 -3.73 -3.30 -6.72
N LEU A 165 -2.65 -2.54 -6.48
CA LEU A 165 -2.71 -1.08 -6.50
C LEU A 165 -2.97 -0.53 -7.89
N THR A 166 -4.12 0.10 -8.05
CA THR A 166 -4.67 0.50 -9.34
C THR A 166 -5.13 1.94 -9.31
N PHE A 167 -4.54 2.73 -10.19
CA PHE A 167 -5.03 4.05 -10.50
C PHE A 167 -6.05 3.97 -11.64
N SER A 168 -7.22 4.58 -11.45
CA SER A 168 -8.31 4.56 -12.43
C SER A 168 -9.07 5.89 -12.42
N ARG A 169 -9.83 6.14 -13.49
CA ARG A 169 -10.78 7.25 -13.59
C ARG A 169 -12.16 6.76 -13.17
N GLU A 170 -13.00 7.63 -12.62
CA GLU A 170 -14.44 7.41 -12.71
C GLU A 170 -14.85 7.43 -14.19
N CYS A 171 -15.63 6.43 -14.61
CA CYS A 171 -16.30 6.42 -15.90
C CYS A 171 -17.54 7.32 -15.86
#